data_AF-X1IIY8-F1
#
_entry.id   AF-X1IIY8-F1
#
_cell.length_a   1.000
_cell.length_b   1.000
_cell.length_c   1.000
_cell.angle_alpha   90.00
_cell.angle_beta   90.00
_cell.angle_gamma   90.00
#
_symmetry.space_group_name_H-M   'P 1'
#
loop_
_entity.id
_entity.type
_entity.pdbx_description
1 polymer ?
#
loop_
_entity_poly.entity_id
_entity_poly.type
_entity_poly.pdbx_seq_one_letter_code
_entity_poly.pdbx_strand_id
1 'polypeptide(L)'
;QPMQEQEGEFSPFQYGMPPELDQSNLVKQTDPSSEIMFLAHSLRAEYWDDKKEQWKRSGIKPLMNDRGVYKIIAIVSPFVTNNTRLSTLDDKEVRIFTLSFTKMMLRHMHLNKRNYEVDMSDMSAIIEMSENLIRSVFKRALNNGERNFMNKTIHATEANITHSYQNQEKQRPKFLQFWKK
;
A
#
# COMPACT_ATOMS: atom_id res chain seq x y z
N GLN A 1 -51.49 24.66 -38.08
CA GLN A 1 -50.35 24.70 -37.14
C GLN A 1 -49.64 23.35 -37.24
N PRO A 2 -48.42 23.28 -37.79
CA PRO A 2 -47.69 22.02 -37.87
C PRO A 2 -46.96 21.74 -36.54
N MET A 3 -47.03 20.49 -36.08
CA MET A 3 -46.26 19.96 -34.96
C MET A 3 -44.78 19.86 -35.35
N GLN A 4 -43.91 20.45 -34.53
CA GLN A 4 -42.46 20.28 -34.64
C GLN A 4 -42.06 18.93 -34.03
N GLU A 5 -41.57 18.02 -34.86
CA GLU A 5 -40.86 16.82 -34.43
C GLU A 5 -39.53 17.24 -33.78
N GLN A 6 -39.37 16.97 -32.49
CA GLN A 6 -38.08 17.04 -31.82
C GLN A 6 -37.35 15.72 -32.07
N GLU A 7 -36.37 15.75 -32.98
CA GLU A 7 -35.39 14.68 -33.14
C GLU A 7 -34.51 14.62 -31.88
N GLY A 8 -34.86 13.72 -30.96
CA GLY A 8 -33.97 13.35 -29.87
C GLY A 8 -32.83 12.51 -30.42
N GLU A 9 -31.63 13.09 -30.50
CA GLU A 9 -30.40 12.38 -30.79
C GLU A 9 -30.18 11.25 -29.78
N PHE A 10 -30.56 10.04 -30.19
CA PHE A 10 -30.26 8.82 -29.46
C PHE A 10 -28.77 8.53 -29.62
N SER A 11 -27.94 8.96 -28.68
CA SER A 11 -26.52 8.60 -28.65
C SER A 11 -26.37 7.11 -28.30
N PRO A 12 -25.97 6.22 -29.23
CA PRO A 12 -25.90 4.78 -28.97
C PRO A 12 -24.63 4.36 -28.20
N PHE A 13 -23.79 5.32 -27.82
CA PHE A 13 -22.44 5.08 -27.30
C PHE A 13 -22.26 5.32 -25.80
N GLN A 14 -23.33 5.36 -25.01
CA GLN A 14 -23.23 5.12 -23.56
C GLN A 14 -23.15 3.61 -23.26
N TYR A 15 -22.29 2.88 -23.97
CA TYR A 15 -21.75 1.64 -23.42
C TYR A 15 -20.77 2.07 -22.36
N GLY A 16 -21.21 2.01 -21.10
CA GLY A 16 -20.37 2.24 -19.95
C GLY A 16 -19.08 1.45 -20.14
N MET A 17 -17.97 2.18 -20.25
CA MET A 17 -16.66 1.52 -20.16
C MET A 17 -16.70 0.65 -18.91
N PRO A 18 -16.19 -0.61 -18.97
CA PRO A 18 -15.97 -1.36 -17.75
C PRO A 18 -15.30 -0.43 -16.74
N PRO A 19 -15.69 -0.47 -15.46
CA PRO A 19 -14.93 0.22 -14.44
C PRO A 19 -13.48 -0.23 -14.66
N GLU A 20 -12.60 0.72 -15.01
CA GLU A 20 -11.17 0.45 -15.08
C GLU A 20 -10.86 -0.31 -13.80
N LEU A 21 -10.34 -1.53 -13.96
CA LEU A 21 -9.88 -2.35 -12.84
C LEU A 21 -9.19 -1.39 -11.88
N ASP A 22 -9.73 -1.23 -10.67
CA ASP A 22 -9.16 -0.35 -9.68
C ASP A 22 -7.92 -1.02 -9.07
N GLN A 23 -6.97 -1.35 -9.95
CA GLN A 23 -5.62 -1.76 -9.62
C GLN A 23 -4.99 -0.71 -8.72
N SER A 24 -5.44 0.56 -8.82
CA SER A 24 -5.05 1.63 -7.90
C SER A 24 -5.36 1.28 -6.44
N ASN A 25 -6.52 0.68 -6.15
CA ASN A 25 -6.90 0.29 -4.79
C ASN A 25 -6.15 -0.94 -4.28
N LEU A 26 -5.81 -1.90 -5.15
CA LEU A 26 -4.98 -3.04 -4.75
C LEU A 26 -3.52 -2.65 -4.50
N VAL A 27 -2.97 -1.80 -5.36
CA VAL A 27 -1.61 -1.24 -5.19
C VAL A 27 -1.55 -0.47 -3.88
N LYS A 28 -2.55 0.36 -3.56
CA LYS A 28 -2.65 1.08 -2.27
C LYS A 28 -2.69 0.15 -1.06
N GLN A 29 -3.39 -0.97 -1.12
CA GLN A 29 -3.42 -1.95 -0.02
C GLN A 29 -2.06 -2.62 0.22
N THR A 30 -1.22 -2.67 -0.82
CA THR A 30 0.11 -3.24 -0.72
C THR A 30 1.22 -2.20 -0.54
N ASP A 31 0.92 -0.91 -0.71
CA ASP A 31 1.88 0.18 -0.69
C ASP A 31 2.43 0.37 0.72
N PRO A 32 3.72 0.09 0.94
CA PRO A 32 4.28 0.14 2.28
C PRO A 32 4.67 1.55 2.71
N SER A 33 4.38 2.57 1.88
CA SER A 33 4.63 3.98 2.16
C SER A 33 3.89 4.45 3.41
N SER A 34 2.71 3.88 3.69
CA SER A 34 1.91 4.24 4.87
C SER A 34 2.63 3.85 6.16
N GLU A 35 3.30 2.70 6.17
CA GLU A 35 4.01 2.15 7.32
C GLU A 35 5.35 2.87 7.53
N ILE A 36 6.02 3.29 6.45
CA ILE A 36 7.19 4.18 6.53
C ILE A 36 6.79 5.53 7.14
N MET A 37 5.68 6.11 6.71
CA MET A 37 5.17 7.35 7.30
C MET A 37 4.81 7.17 8.77
N PHE A 38 4.14 6.06 9.12
CA PHE A 38 3.82 5.75 10.50
C PHE A 38 5.07 5.65 11.39
N LEU A 39 6.14 5.00 10.91
CA LEU A 39 7.42 4.97 11.61
C LEU A 39 7.96 6.39 11.81
N ALA A 40 7.94 7.24 10.77
CA ALA A 40 8.43 8.60 10.85
C ALA A 40 7.68 9.43 11.90
N HIS A 41 6.34 9.35 11.93
CA HIS A 41 5.50 10.03 12.92
C HIS A 41 5.74 9.50 14.32
N SER A 42 5.90 8.18 14.46
CA SER A 42 6.19 7.58 15.76
C SER A 42 7.52 8.05 16.34
N LEU A 43 8.56 8.17 15.51
CA LEU A 43 9.87 8.71 15.92
C LEU A 43 9.79 10.19 16.34
N ARG A 44 8.85 10.94 15.77
CA ARG A 44 8.53 12.34 16.15
C ARG A 44 7.62 12.46 17.38
N ALA A 45 7.23 11.33 18.00
CA ALA A 45 6.22 11.27 19.05
C ALA A 45 4.87 11.91 18.62
N GLU A 46 4.47 11.65 17.38
CA GLU A 46 3.20 12.07 16.79
C GLU A 46 2.21 10.91 16.75
N TYR A 47 0.92 11.20 16.89
CA TYR A 47 -0.17 10.25 16.78
C TYR A 47 -1.23 10.77 15.80
N TRP A 48 -1.96 9.84 15.17
CA TRP A 48 -3.06 10.17 14.28
C TRP A 48 -4.32 10.47 15.10
N ASP A 49 -4.93 11.64 14.89
CA ASP A 49 -6.23 11.98 15.49
C ASP A 49 -7.36 11.71 14.50
N ASP A 50 -8.07 10.60 14.69
CA ASP A 50 -9.19 10.17 13.82
C ASP A 50 -10.30 11.22 13.69
N LYS A 51 -10.51 12.07 14.71
CA LYS A 51 -11.59 13.08 14.67
C LYS A 51 -11.25 14.27 13.79
N LYS A 52 -9.96 14.55 13.63
CA LYS A 52 -9.46 15.70 12.87
C LYS A 52 -8.71 15.30 11.60
N GLU A 53 -8.57 13.99 11.37
CA GLU A 53 -7.86 13.40 10.23
C GLU A 53 -6.46 14.03 10.04
N GLN A 54 -5.72 14.20 11.14
CA GLN A 54 -4.40 14.81 11.09
C GLN A 54 -3.45 14.25 12.16
N TRP A 55 -2.16 14.27 11.86
CA TRP A 55 -1.11 13.98 12.83
C TRP A 55 -0.97 15.10 13.86
N LYS A 56 -0.85 14.72 15.13
CA LYS A 56 -0.66 15.63 16.26
C LYS A 56 0.49 15.20 17.13
N ARG A 57 1.19 16.18 17.72
CA ARG A 57 2.21 15.90 18.73
C ARG A 57 1.57 15.41 20.02
N SER A 58 2.14 14.34 20.59
CA SER A 58 1.70 13.75 21.87
C SER A 58 2.04 14.58 23.10
N GLY A 59 2.90 15.60 22.96
CA GLY A 59 3.48 16.34 24.09
C GLY A 59 4.66 15.62 24.76
N ILE A 60 4.97 14.39 24.33
CA ILE A 60 6.15 13.63 24.74
C ILE A 60 7.36 14.10 23.90
N LYS A 61 8.56 14.01 24.48
CA LYS A 61 9.81 14.27 23.76
C LYS A 61 9.94 13.30 22.56
N PRO A 62 10.24 13.80 21.35
CA PRO A 62 10.59 12.94 20.21
C PRO A 62 11.76 12.01 20.52
N LEU A 63 11.76 10.81 19.93
CA LEU A 63 12.85 9.83 20.11
C LEU A 63 14.14 10.29 19.40
N MET A 64 14.02 11.17 18.42
CA MET A 64 15.12 11.79 17.69
C MET A 64 14.68 13.08 17.00
N ASN A 65 15.65 13.90 16.61
CA ASN A 65 15.41 15.07 15.78
C ASN A 65 15.07 14.69 14.32
N ASP A 66 14.59 15.67 13.53
CA ASP A 66 14.17 15.45 12.14
C ASP A 66 15.27 14.90 11.23
N ARG A 67 16.54 15.24 11.51
CA ARG A 67 17.68 14.71 10.78
C ARG A 67 17.84 13.21 11.01
N GLY A 68 17.69 12.77 12.26
CA GLY A 68 17.63 11.36 12.62
C GLY A 68 16.50 10.65 11.91
N VAL A 69 15.28 11.20 12.00
CA VAL A 69 14.09 10.60 11.36
C VAL A 69 14.32 10.40 9.87
N TYR A 70 14.71 11.45 9.15
CA TYR A 70 14.96 11.38 7.72
C TYR A 70 15.99 10.30 7.37
N LYS A 71 17.07 10.18 8.16
CA LYS A 71 18.10 9.19 7.89
C LYS A 71 17.64 7.76 8.16
N ILE A 72 16.87 7.53 9.23
CA ILE A 72 16.30 6.22 9.53
C ILE A 72 15.33 5.78 8.44
N ILE A 73 14.44 6.68 8.02
CA ILE A 73 13.54 6.42 6.89
C ILE A 73 14.35 6.11 5.63
N ALA A 74 15.37 6.88 5.30
CA ALA A 74 16.22 6.60 4.13
C ALA A 74 16.93 5.23 4.19
N ILE A 75 17.23 4.72 5.39
CA ILE A 75 17.82 3.38 5.58
C ILE A 75 16.76 2.28 5.46
N VAL A 76 15.55 2.51 5.99
CA VAL A 76 14.46 1.54 6.02
C VAL A 76 13.79 1.42 4.64
N SER A 77 13.55 2.53 3.95
CA SER A 77 12.78 2.58 2.70
C SER A 77 13.24 1.54 1.66
N PRO A 78 14.54 1.33 1.36
CA PRO A 78 14.96 0.35 0.36
C PRO A 78 14.58 -1.10 0.66
N PHE A 79 14.46 -1.47 1.95
CA PHE A 79 14.02 -2.80 2.38
C PHE A 79 12.51 -2.97 2.25
N VAL A 80 11.80 -1.86 2.34
CA VAL A 80 10.35 -1.82 2.39
C VAL A 80 9.75 -1.65 0.99
N THR A 81 10.35 -0.84 0.11
CA THR A 81 9.80 -0.55 -1.22
C THR A 81 10.10 -1.62 -2.28
N ASN A 82 11.12 -2.46 -2.08
CA ASN A 82 11.53 -3.48 -3.06
C ASN A 82 10.79 -4.82 -2.89
N ASN A 83 9.46 -4.81 -2.76
CA ASN A 83 8.63 -6.01 -2.57
C ASN A 83 8.83 -7.09 -3.64
N THR A 84 9.08 -6.69 -4.89
CA THR A 84 9.31 -7.61 -6.03
C THR A 84 10.57 -8.47 -5.91
N ARG A 85 11.58 -8.04 -5.15
CA ARG A 85 12.78 -8.86 -4.88
C ARG A 85 12.57 -9.85 -3.73
N LEU A 86 11.56 -9.62 -2.89
CA LEU A 86 11.39 -10.33 -1.63
C LEU A 86 10.45 -11.54 -1.74
N SER A 87 9.63 -11.62 -2.80
CA SER A 87 8.62 -12.67 -2.97
C SER A 87 9.18 -14.09 -3.10
N THR A 88 10.48 -14.24 -3.33
CA THR A 88 11.17 -15.53 -3.45
C THR A 88 11.99 -15.91 -2.23
N LEU A 89 11.96 -15.11 -1.15
CA LEU A 89 12.79 -15.36 0.02
C LEU A 89 12.24 -16.53 0.85
N ASP A 90 13.14 -17.38 1.33
CA ASP A 90 12.84 -18.39 2.35
C ASP A 90 12.96 -17.82 3.78
N ASP A 91 12.46 -18.56 4.77
CA ASP A 91 12.54 -18.19 6.20
C ASP A 91 13.97 -17.88 6.67
N LYS A 92 14.96 -18.62 6.14
CA LYS A 92 16.36 -18.50 6.54
C LYS A 92 16.95 -17.20 6.00
N GLU A 93 16.65 -16.86 4.76
CA GLU A 93 17.04 -15.60 4.12
C GLU A 93 16.39 -14.41 4.82
N VAL A 94 15.09 -14.47 5.12
CA VAL A 94 14.39 -13.43 5.90
C VAL A 94 15.08 -13.20 7.25
N ARG A 95 15.47 -14.26 7.96
CA ARG A 95 16.19 -14.15 9.22
C ARG A 95 17.58 -13.52 9.04
N ILE A 96 18.32 -13.90 8.00
CA ILE A 96 19.65 -13.34 7.69
C ILE A 96 19.54 -11.83 7.37
N PHE A 97 18.57 -11.45 6.55
CA PHE A 97 18.33 -10.04 6.20
C PHE A 97 17.94 -9.21 7.41
N THR A 98 17.02 -9.72 8.24
CA THR A 98 16.58 -9.04 9.47
C THR A 98 17.77 -8.83 10.42
N LEU A 99 18.56 -9.87 10.69
CA LEU A 99 19.75 -9.75 11.56
C LEU A 99 20.80 -8.78 11.00
N SER A 100 21.02 -8.80 9.69
CA SER A 100 21.97 -7.90 9.02
C SER A 100 21.50 -6.45 9.11
N PHE A 101 20.20 -6.21 8.91
CA PHE A 101 19.58 -4.91 9.09
C PHE A 101 19.73 -4.42 10.54
N THR A 102 19.38 -5.24 11.53
CA THR A 102 19.47 -4.86 12.96
C THR A 102 20.91 -4.49 13.35
N LYS A 103 21.91 -5.26 12.90
CA LYS A 103 23.33 -4.95 13.13
C LYS A 103 23.75 -3.63 12.47
N MET A 104 23.33 -3.41 11.23
CA MET A 104 23.62 -2.17 10.49
C MET A 104 23.00 -0.96 11.20
N MET A 105 21.72 -1.06 11.59
CA MET A 105 21.00 -0.02 12.31
C MET A 105 21.63 0.29 13.65
N LEU A 106 21.94 -0.73 14.45
CA LEU A 106 22.61 -0.56 15.74
C LEU A 106 23.93 0.19 15.59
N ARG A 107 24.77 -0.22 14.62
CA ARG A 107 26.04 0.46 14.34
C ARG A 107 25.81 1.91 13.90
N HIS A 108 24.86 2.15 13.00
CA HIS A 108 24.56 3.49 12.48
C HIS A 108 24.07 4.43 13.59
N MET A 109 23.13 3.96 14.42
CA MET A 109 22.57 4.69 15.54
C MET A 109 23.63 5.00 16.59
N HIS A 110 24.47 4.01 16.94
CA HIS A 110 25.54 4.21 17.91
C HIS A 110 26.53 5.30 17.49
N LEU A 111 26.93 5.31 16.20
CA LEU A 111 27.86 6.30 15.66
C LEU A 111 27.26 7.71 15.54
N ASN A 112 25.95 7.82 15.36
CA ASN A 112 25.29 9.11 15.09
C ASN A 112 24.37 9.61 16.21
N LYS A 113 24.29 8.91 17.35
CA LYS A 113 23.36 9.24 18.46
C LYS A 113 23.36 10.70 18.87
N ARG A 114 24.55 11.32 18.94
CA ARG A 114 24.71 12.72 19.33
C ARG A 114 24.16 13.68 18.28
N ASN A 115 24.35 13.36 17.00
CA ASN A 115 23.85 14.17 15.88
C ASN A 115 22.32 14.07 15.73
N TYR A 116 21.74 12.95 16.16
CA TYR A 116 20.31 12.67 16.09
C TYR A 116 19.57 12.98 17.39
N GLU A 117 20.28 13.43 18.43
CA GLU A 117 19.73 13.73 19.76
C GLU A 117 18.98 12.54 20.38
N VAL A 118 19.51 11.34 20.17
CA VAL A 118 18.93 10.08 20.66
C VAL A 118 19.45 9.77 22.05
N ASP A 119 18.54 9.56 23.00
CA ASP A 119 18.87 9.06 24.32
C ASP A 119 19.24 7.56 24.26
N MET A 120 20.23 7.13 25.05
CA MET A 120 20.70 5.74 25.03
C MET A 120 19.61 4.74 25.43
N SER A 121 18.67 5.14 26.29
CA SER A 121 17.51 4.34 26.69
C SER A 121 16.57 4.04 25.52
N ASP A 122 16.49 4.95 24.55
CA ASP A 122 15.48 4.92 23.49
C ASP A 122 15.99 4.19 22.25
N MET A 123 17.30 3.94 22.17
CA MET A 123 17.94 3.29 21.03
C MET A 123 17.35 1.90 20.75
N SER A 124 17.09 1.11 21.79
CA SER A 124 16.49 -0.22 21.63
C SER A 124 15.09 -0.14 21.03
N ALA A 125 14.27 0.81 21.50
CA ALA A 125 12.91 1.01 20.97
C ALA A 125 12.94 1.43 19.50
N ILE A 126 13.80 2.37 19.12
CA ILE A 126 13.94 2.83 17.71
C ILE A 126 14.32 1.65 16.80
N ILE A 127 15.26 0.82 17.24
CA ILE A 127 15.71 -0.36 16.48
C ILE A 127 14.58 -1.37 16.36
N GLU A 128 13.89 -1.67 17.46
CA GLU A 128 12.77 -2.62 17.49
C GLU A 128 11.61 -2.16 16.59
N MET A 129 11.25 -0.88 16.62
CA MET A 129 10.22 -0.32 15.73
C MET A 129 10.61 -0.46 14.25
N SER A 130 11.87 -0.19 13.92
CA SER A 130 12.38 -0.34 12.56
C SER A 130 12.43 -1.80 12.12
N GLU A 131 12.82 -2.70 13.02
CA GLU A 131 12.87 -4.14 12.78
C GLU A 131 11.48 -4.73 12.57
N ASN A 132 10.50 -4.33 13.40
CA ASN A 132 9.12 -4.79 13.29
C ASN A 132 8.50 -4.42 11.94
N LEU A 133 8.78 -3.22 11.44
CA LEU A 133 8.37 -2.80 10.10
C LEU A 133 8.99 -3.69 9.01
N ILE A 134 10.29 -3.93 9.07
CA ILE A 134 10.94 -4.77 8.05
C ILE A 134 10.46 -6.23 8.13
N ARG A 135 10.26 -6.75 9.34
CA ARG A 135 9.77 -8.09 9.57
C ARG A 135 8.35 -8.27 9.04
N SER A 136 7.48 -7.26 9.17
CA SER A 136 6.11 -7.33 8.64
C SER A 136 6.12 -7.38 7.11
N VAL A 137 6.97 -6.59 6.47
CA VAL A 137 7.16 -6.59 5.00
C VAL A 137 7.72 -7.93 4.53
N PHE A 138 8.77 -8.45 5.17
CA PHE A 138 9.33 -9.75 4.81
C PHE A 138 8.34 -10.91 5.02
N LYS A 139 7.50 -10.86 6.07
CA LYS A 139 6.44 -11.85 6.27
C LYS A 139 5.40 -11.82 5.16
N ARG A 140 5.06 -10.64 4.61
CA ARG A 140 4.15 -10.53 3.45
C ARG A 140 4.76 -11.16 2.19
N ALA A 141 6.07 -11.00 2.02
CA ALA A 141 6.80 -11.55 0.90
C ALA A 141 7.06 -13.06 0.99
N LEU A 142 7.06 -13.61 2.21
CA LEU A 142 7.31 -15.02 2.50
C LEU A 142 6.40 -15.95 1.68
N ASN A 143 6.98 -17.02 1.14
CA ASN A 143 6.26 -18.08 0.42
C ASN A 143 5.37 -17.56 -0.73
N ASN A 144 5.82 -16.51 -1.43
CA ASN A 144 5.03 -15.85 -2.48
C ASN A 144 3.66 -15.35 -2.00
N GLY A 145 3.48 -15.07 -0.69
CA GLY A 145 2.18 -14.71 -0.12
C GLY A 145 1.53 -13.54 -0.85
N GLU A 146 2.26 -12.45 -1.05
CA GLU A 146 1.80 -11.28 -1.78
C GLU A 146 1.52 -11.58 -3.26
N ARG A 147 2.38 -12.34 -3.94
CA ARG A 147 2.15 -12.74 -5.34
C ARG A 147 0.91 -13.61 -5.49
N ASN A 148 0.72 -14.56 -4.58
CA ASN A 148 -0.44 -15.45 -4.53
C ASN A 148 -1.72 -14.67 -4.23
N PHE A 149 -1.65 -13.70 -3.31
CA PHE A 149 -2.75 -12.79 -3.01
C PHE A 149 -3.13 -11.97 -4.26
N MET A 150 -2.15 -11.31 -4.90
CA MET A 150 -2.39 -10.52 -6.12
C MET A 150 -3.00 -11.37 -7.24
N ASN A 151 -2.46 -12.56 -7.51
CA ASN A 151 -3.01 -13.46 -8.53
C ASN A 151 -4.44 -13.89 -8.22
N LYS A 152 -4.74 -14.26 -6.97
CA LYS A 152 -6.10 -14.63 -6.55
C LYS A 152 -7.07 -13.47 -6.72
N THR A 153 -6.66 -12.26 -6.34
CA THR A 153 -7.52 -11.08 -6.42
C THR A 153 -7.75 -10.66 -7.88
N ILE A 154 -6.74 -10.73 -8.74
CA ILE A 154 -6.88 -10.49 -10.18
C ILE A 154 -7.88 -11.48 -10.77
N HIS A 155 -7.72 -12.78 -10.55
CA HIS A 155 -8.64 -13.80 -11.07
C HIS A 155 -10.07 -13.67 -10.54
N ALA A 156 -10.24 -13.36 -9.24
CA ALA A 156 -11.57 -13.10 -8.68
C ALA A 156 -12.24 -11.89 -9.34
N THR A 157 -11.46 -10.85 -9.64
CA THR A 157 -11.97 -9.65 -10.29
C THR A 157 -12.33 -9.91 -11.76
N GLU A 158 -11.49 -10.62 -12.51
CA GLU A 158 -11.76 -11.07 -13.89
C GLU A 158 -13.04 -11.91 -13.98
N ALA A 159 -13.24 -12.84 -13.04
CA ALA A 159 -14.44 -13.66 -12.96
C ALA A 159 -15.70 -12.81 -12.71
N ASN A 160 -15.63 -11.85 -11.78
CA ASN A 160 -16.74 -10.94 -11.49
C ASN A 160 -17.10 -10.06 -12.69
N ILE A 161 -16.09 -9.53 -13.40
CA ILE A 161 -16.28 -8.75 -14.62
C ILE A 161 -16.99 -9.62 -15.68
N THR A 162 -16.50 -10.84 -15.91
CA THR A 162 -17.10 -11.78 -16.88
C THR A 162 -18.56 -12.10 -16.54
N HIS A 163 -18.87 -12.33 -15.26
CA HIS A 163 -20.25 -12.54 -14.81
C HIS A 163 -21.14 -11.30 -14.98
N SER A 164 -20.61 -10.10 -14.76
CA SER A 164 -21.35 -8.86 -14.96
C SER A 164 -21.74 -8.66 -16.43
N TYR A 165 -20.84 -8.96 -17.37
CA TYR A 165 -21.12 -8.91 -18.80
C TYR A 165 -22.16 -9.94 -19.25
N GLN A 166 -22.05 -11.18 -18.77
CA GLN A 166 -23.03 -12.23 -19.09
C GLN A 166 -24.43 -11.90 -18.56
N ASN A 167 -24.53 -11.26 -17.39
CA ASN A 167 -25.82 -10.83 -16.84
C ASN A 167 -26.40 -9.62 -17.60
N GLN A 168 -25.56 -8.69 -18.07
CA GLN A 168 -26.02 -7.60 -18.93
C GLN A 168 -26.53 -8.11 -20.30
N GLU A 169 -25.86 -9.10 -20.91
CA GLU A 169 -26.35 -9.72 -22.16
C GLU A 169 -27.69 -10.42 -21.99
N LYS A 170 -27.92 -11.08 -20.86
CA LYS A 170 -29.22 -11.71 -20.54
C LYS A 170 -30.34 -10.69 -20.30
N GLN A 171 -29.99 -9.50 -19.82
CA GLN A 171 -30.95 -8.41 -19.59
C GLN A 171 -31.17 -7.51 -20.83
N ARG A 172 -30.45 -7.76 -21.95
CA ARG A 172 -30.73 -7.02 -23.19
C ARG A 172 -32.17 -7.30 -23.66
N PRO A 173 -32.99 -6.26 -23.84
CA PRO A 173 -34.37 -6.45 -24.21
C PRO A 173 -34.48 -7.08 -25.62
N LYS A 174 -35.37 -8.08 -25.74
CA LYS A 174 -35.49 -8.96 -26.92
C LYS A 174 -35.68 -8.23 -28.26
N PHE A 175 -36.21 -7.00 -28.25
CA PHE A 175 -36.41 -6.22 -29.48
C PHE A 175 -35.09 -5.83 -30.19
N LEU A 176 -33.98 -5.74 -29.45
CA LEU A 176 -32.65 -5.49 -30.03
C LEU A 176 -32.02 -6.74 -30.68
N GLN A 177 -32.57 -7.94 -30.43
CA GLN A 177 -32.06 -9.18 -31.03
C GLN A 177 -32.62 -9.41 -32.45
N PHE A 178 -33.67 -8.69 -32.85
CA PHE A 178 -34.34 -8.87 -34.14
C PHE A 178 -33.64 -8.22 -35.34
N TRP A 179 -32.72 -7.27 -35.11
CA TRP A 179 -32.04 -6.51 -36.18
C TRP A 179 -30.74 -7.16 -36.69
N LYS A 180 -30.45 -8.42 -36.33
CA LYS A 180 -29.24 -9.16 -36.73
C LYS A 180 -29.47 -10.26 -37.79
N LYS A 181 -30.64 -10.30 -38.45
CA LYS A 181 -30.89 -11.12 -39.64
C LYS A 181 -30.99 -10.23 -40.87
#